data_AF-S9QLA7-F1
#
_entry.id   AF-S9QLA7-F1
#
_cell.length_a   1.000
_cell.length_b   1.000
_cell.length_c   1.000
_cell.angle_alpha   90.00
_cell.angle_beta   90.00
_cell.angle_gamma   90.00
#
_symmetry.space_group_name_H-M   'P 1'
#
loop_
_entity.id
_entity.type
_entity.pdbx_description
1 polymer ?
#
loop_
_entity_poly.entity_id
_entity_poly.type
_entity_poly.pdbx_seq_one_letter_code
_entity_poly.pdbx_strand_id
1 'polypeptide(L)' 'MLDDTNRFKVAEALGSWIAYTPETHKERADKAGDALLATPPPPGWRPLGPDDELLRTLLPDEEV' A
#
# COMPACT_ATOMS: atom_id res chain seq x y z
N MET A 1 6.95 -11.78 -11.15
CA MET A 1 5.94 -12.23 -10.15
C MET A 1 6.51 -11.97 -8.77
N LEU A 2 5.71 -11.43 -7.85
CA LEU A 2 6.10 -11.28 -6.45
C LEU A 2 6.42 -12.67 -5.88
N ASP A 3 7.62 -12.85 -5.33
CA ASP A 3 8.04 -14.11 -4.71
C ASP A 3 7.07 -14.49 -3.58
N ASP A 4 6.69 -15.77 -3.47
CA ASP A 4 5.63 -16.22 -2.56
C ASP A 4 5.94 -15.87 -1.08
N THR A 5 7.24 -15.85 -0.74
CA THR A 5 7.78 -15.41 0.56
C THR A 5 7.48 -13.93 0.86
N ASN A 6 7.43 -13.09 -0.16
CA ASN A 6 7.20 -11.65 -0.02
C ASN A 6 5.71 -11.28 -0.08
N ARG A 7 4.84 -12.14 -0.64
CA ARG A 7 3.39 -11.87 -0.72
C ARG A 7 2.75 -11.74 0.66
N PHE A 8 3.12 -12.61 1.61
CA PHE A 8 2.59 -12.54 2.97
C PHE A 8 3.05 -11.27 3.71
N LYS A 9 4.32 -10.90 3.59
CA LYS A 9 4.86 -9.68 4.23
C LYS A 9 4.23 -8.40 3.70
N VAL A 10 3.94 -8.35 2.39
CA VAL A 10 3.22 -7.23 1.78
C VAL A 10 1.79 -7.17 2.30
N ALA A 11 1.09 -8.30 2.39
CA ALA A 11 -0.27 -8.36 2.93
C ALA A 11 -0.34 -7.95 4.41
N GLU A 12 0.61 -8.38 5.24
CA GLU A 12 0.71 -8.01 6.66
C GLU A 12 0.93 -6.49 6.85
N ALA A 13 1.83 -5.91 6.05
CA ALA A 13 2.11 -4.48 6.08
C ALA A 13 0.88 -3.66 5.65
N LEU A 14 0.23 -4.04 4.55
CA LEU A 14 -0.97 -3.35 4.06
C LEU A 14 -2.15 -3.51 5.02
N GLY A 15 -2.36 -4.71 5.58
CA GLY A 15 -3.42 -4.96 6.55
C GLY A 15 -3.25 -4.15 7.83
N SER A 16 -2.03 -4.08 8.37
CA SER A 16 -1.72 -3.22 9.52
C SER A 16 -2.00 -1.75 9.20
N TRP A 17 -1.60 -1.30 8.01
CA TRP A 17 -1.76 0.08 7.62
C TRP A 17 -3.24 0.50 7.49
N ILE A 18 -4.07 -0.34 6.86
CA ILE A 18 -5.52 -0.13 6.78
C ILE A 18 -6.14 -0.13 8.18
N ALA A 19 -5.72 -1.02 9.08
CA ALA A 19 -6.25 -1.11 10.44
C ALA A 19 -5.97 0.15 11.28
N TYR A 20 -4.83 0.80 11.07
CA TYR A 20 -4.45 2.04 11.77
C TYR A 20 -4.84 3.33 11.02
N THR A 21 -5.40 3.22 9.82
CA THR A 21 -5.85 4.37 9.05
C THR A 21 -7.11 4.95 9.69
N PRO A 22 -7.14 6.26 10.05
CA PRO A 22 -8.34 6.92 10.56
C PRO A 22 -9.52 6.74 9.61
N GLU A 23 -10.76 6.70 10.11
CA GLU A 23 -11.93 6.42 9.26
C GLU A 23 -12.08 7.39 8.09
N THR A 24 -11.65 8.64 8.28
CA THR A 24 -11.60 9.68 7.24
C THR A 24 -10.68 9.37 6.07
N HIS A 25 -9.76 8.42 6.22
CA HIS A 25 -8.74 8.05 5.22
C HIS A 25 -8.90 6.59 4.73
N LYS A 26 -9.86 5.82 5.25
CA LYS A 26 -10.06 4.40 4.91
C LYS A 26 -10.32 4.18 3.42
N GLU A 27 -11.20 4.99 2.81
CA GLU A 27 -11.51 4.86 1.37
C GLU A 27 -10.27 5.08 0.50
N ARG A 28 -9.38 5.97 0.94
CA ARG A 28 -8.12 6.24 0.25
C ARG A 28 -7.16 5.06 0.35
N ALA A 29 -7.01 4.49 1.56
CA ALA A 29 -6.21 3.30 1.79
C ALA A 29 -6.72 2.07 1.01
N ASP A 30 -8.04 1.92 0.90
CA ASP A 30 -8.68 0.87 0.12
C ASP A 30 -8.33 0.99 -1.38
N LYS A 31 -8.48 2.18 -1.97
CA LYS A 31 -8.09 2.47 -3.36
C LYS A 31 -6.61 2.18 -3.64
N ALA A 32 -5.72 2.51 -2.71
CA ALA A 32 -4.30 2.19 -2.85
C ALA A 32 -4.03 0.68 -2.76
N GLY A 33 -4.75 -0.04 -1.90
CA GLY A 33 -4.72 -1.49 -1.84
C GLY A 33 -5.15 -2.13 -3.17
N ASP A 34 -6.26 -1.67 -3.74
CA ASP A 34 -6.77 -2.15 -5.04
C ASP A 34 -5.76 -1.91 -6.17
N ALA A 35 -5.12 -0.73 -6.20
CA ALA A 35 -4.08 -0.41 -7.17
C ALA A 35 -2.85 -1.33 -7.06
N LEU A 36 -2.41 -1.63 -5.83
CA LEU A 36 -1.30 -2.56 -5.58
C LEU A 36 -1.65 -4.01 -5.94
N LEU A 37 -2.92 -4.40 -5.81
CA LEU A 37 -3.40 -5.72 -6.23
C LEU A 37 -3.47 -5.82 -7.77
N ALA A 38 -4.00 -4.79 -8.43
CA ALA A 38 -4.12 -4.74 -9.88
C ALA A 38 -2.75 -4.63 -10.57
N THR A 39 -1.85 -3.83 -10.01
CA THR A 39 -0.50 -3.60 -10.52
C THR A 39 0.52 -3.90 -9.42
N PRO A 40 0.96 -5.17 -9.30
CA PRO A 40 1.86 -5.56 -8.24
C PRO A 40 3.21 -4.82 -8.35
N PRO A 41 3.77 -4.36 -7.22
CA PRO A 41 5.03 -3.65 -7.20
C PRO A 41 6.19 -4.55 -7.65
N PRO A 42 7.32 -3.94 -8.07
CA PRO A 42 8.48 -4.69 -8.55
C PRO A 42 9.01 -5.66 -7.47
N PRO A 43 9.60 -6.79 -7.89
CA PRO A 43 10.13 -7.78 -6.96
C PRO A 43 11.17 -7.15 -6.04
N GLY A 44 11.03 -7.42 -4.73
CA GLY A 44 11.90 -6.86 -3.70
C GLY A 44 11.42 -5.54 -3.09
N TRP A 45 10.33 -4.95 -3.61
CA TRP A 45 9.71 -3.80 -2.99
C TRP A 45 9.07 -4.18 -1.64
N ARG A 46 9.32 -3.33 -0.65
CA ARG A 46 8.64 -3.29 0.64
C ARG A 46 8.55 -1.83 1.07
N PRO A 47 7.38 -1.30 1.42
CA PRO A 47 7.29 0.06 1.93
C PRO A 47 7.96 0.11 3.30
N LEU A 48 8.97 0.96 3.46
CA LEU A 48 9.68 1.14 4.73
C LEU A 48 8.96 2.13 5.68
N GLY A 49 7.94 2.82 5.17
CA GLY A 49 7.18 3.82 5.90
C GLY A 49 6.21 4.57 4.97
N PRO A 50 5.47 5.55 5.51
CA PRO A 50 4.47 6.32 4.77
C PRO A 50 5.06 7.22 3.67
N ASP A 51 6.36 7.55 3.76
CA ASP A 51 7.08 8.36 2.76
C ASP A 51 7.58 7.57 1.54
N ASP A 52 7.24 6.28 1.42
CA ASP A 52 7.60 5.47 0.26
C ASP A 52 7.13 6.12 -1.05
N GLU A 53 8.02 6.21 -2.03
CA GLU A 53 7.77 6.94 -3.28
C GLU A 53 6.57 6.37 -4.05
N LEU A 54 6.40 5.04 -4.06
CA LEU A 54 5.25 4.41 -4.69
C LEU A 54 3.97 4.74 -3.92
N LEU A 55 4.01 4.65 -2.58
CA LEU A 55 2.85 5.00 -1.76
C LEU A 55 2.41 6.46 -1.95
N ARG A 56 3.35 7.41 -2.05
CA ARG A 56 3.04 8.83 -2.31
C ARG A 56 2.35 9.06 -3.66
N THR A 57 2.65 8.23 -4.66
CA THR A 57 1.94 8.31 -5.95
C THR A 57 0.53 7.75 -5.89
N LEU A 58 0.30 6.73 -5.05
CA LEU A 58 -1.01 6.10 -4.89
C LEU A 58 -1.92 6.87 -3.91
N LEU A 59 -1.31 7.65 -3.02
CA LEU A 59 -1.98 8.37 -1.93
C LEU A 59 -1.45 9.80 -1.84
N PRO A 60 -1.78 10.68 -2.81
CA PRO A 60 -1.41 12.08 -2.70
C PRO A 60 -2.06 12.72 -1.45
N ASP A 61 -1.30 13.56 -0.75
CA ASP A 61 -1.78 14.32 0.42
C ASP A 61 -2.87 15.34 0.06
N GLU A 62 -2.80 15.94 -1.14
CA GLU A 62 -3.80 16.89 -1.65
C GLU A 62 -4.92 16.17 -2.42
N GLU A 63 -6.16 16.44 -2.02
CA GLU A 63 -7.34 16.13 -2.84
C GLU A 63 -7.45 17.21 -3.92
N VAL A 64 -7.29 16.81 -5.19
CA VAL A 64 -7.46 17.69 -6.37
C VAL A 64 -8.94 17.97 -6.62
#